data_AF-A0A433PKS3-F1
#
_entry.id   AF-A0A433PKS3-F1
#
_cell.length_a   1.000
_cell.length_b   1.000
_cell.length_c   1.000
_cell.angle_alpha   90.00
_cell.angle_beta   90.00
_cell.angle_gamma   90.00
#
_symmetry.space_group_name_H-M   'P 1'
#
loop_
_entity.id
_entity.type
_entity.pdbx_description
1 polymer ?
#
loop_
_entity_poly.entity_id
_entity_poly.type
_entity_poly.pdbx_seq_one_letter_code
_entity_poly.pdbx_strand_id
1 'polypeptide(L)'
;MRLWTDLEPGDSAIPLYDARIALVKMLLEMRLYVQAFSVLEGLQKENDQVADMWYLYGWAYYCQGNEEGEEERKILWADARECLEVALNICNQQQSDDEGILEHSKELIQKIDEVVSRDEDEEDEEDDDKDEVAVKIDDDEEMDM
;
A
#
# COMPACT_ATOMS: atom_id res chain seq x y z
N MET A 1 15.30 -18.81 4.76
CA MET A 1 14.12 -18.93 5.63
C MET A 1 12.99 -18.28 4.87
N ARG A 2 11.90 -19.00 4.57
CA ARG A 2 10.79 -18.44 3.78
C ARG A 2 9.90 -17.64 4.73
N LEU A 3 9.62 -16.37 4.40
CA LEU A 3 8.71 -15.55 5.20
C LEU A 3 7.27 -15.87 4.80
N TRP A 4 6.32 -15.63 5.71
CA TRP A 4 4.91 -15.86 5.43
C TRP A 4 4.34 -14.88 4.40
N THR A 5 5.00 -13.72 4.20
CA THR A 5 4.69 -12.73 3.17
C THR A 5 4.94 -13.26 1.75
N ASP A 6 5.78 -14.30 1.59
CA ASP A 6 6.16 -14.89 0.30
C ASP A 6 5.32 -16.14 -0.04
N LEU A 7 4.20 -16.34 0.66
CA LEU A 7 3.30 -17.48 0.52
C LEU A 7 2.05 -17.08 -0.27
N GLU A 8 1.48 -18.05 -0.98
CA GLU A 8 0.21 -17.82 -1.68
C GLU A 8 -0.98 -17.76 -0.69
N PRO A 9 -2.04 -16.99 -1.02
CA PRO A 9 -3.24 -16.94 -0.18
C PRO A 9 -3.79 -18.33 0.14
N GLY A 10 -4.13 -18.56 1.41
CA GLY A 10 -4.66 -19.84 1.89
C GLY A 10 -3.63 -20.81 2.48
N ASP A 11 -2.32 -20.48 2.48
CA ASP A 11 -1.33 -21.25 3.22
C ASP A 11 -1.55 -21.14 4.74
N SER A 12 -1.55 -22.29 5.43
CA SER A 12 -1.72 -22.40 6.87
C SER A 12 -0.67 -21.66 7.73
N ALA A 13 0.49 -21.34 7.15
CA ALA A 13 1.54 -20.58 7.83
C ALA A 13 1.29 -19.06 7.81
N ILE A 14 0.31 -18.58 7.04
CA ILE A 14 -0.09 -17.17 7.02
C ILE A 14 -0.82 -16.83 8.32
N PRO A 15 -0.41 -15.78 9.05
CA PRO A 15 -1.12 -15.36 10.26
C PRO A 15 -2.55 -14.89 9.96
N LEU A 16 -3.40 -14.95 10.99
CA LEU A 16 -4.79 -14.45 10.92
C LEU A 16 -4.85 -13.00 10.42
N TYR A 17 -5.90 -12.67 9.68
CA TYR A 17 -6.12 -11.34 9.09
C TYR A 17 -5.97 -10.21 10.13
N ASP A 18 -6.68 -10.31 11.26
CA ASP A 18 -6.62 -9.30 12.33
C ASP A 18 -5.22 -9.14 12.95
N ALA A 19 -4.44 -10.23 13.01
CA ALA A 19 -3.07 -10.18 13.52
C ALA A 19 -2.15 -9.43 12.56
N ARG A 20 -2.38 -9.56 11.25
CA ARG A 20 -1.66 -8.80 10.22
C ARG A 20 -2.09 -7.33 10.21
N ILE A 21 -3.37 -7.00 10.43
CA ILE A 21 -3.83 -5.62 10.65
C ILE A 21 -3.12 -4.98 11.85
N ALA A 22 -3.04 -5.70 12.98
CA ALA A 22 -2.31 -5.23 14.16
C ALA A 22 -0.81 -5.03 13.89
N LEU A 23 -0.19 -5.92 13.10
CA LEU A 23 1.20 -5.79 12.67
C LEU A 23 1.41 -4.53 11.84
N VAL A 24 0.53 -4.23 10.87
CA VAL A 24 0.62 -3.01 10.07
C VAL A 24 0.61 -1.77 10.97
N LYS A 25 -0.30 -1.70 11.94
CA LYS A 25 -0.34 -0.58 12.91
C LYS A 25 1.01 -0.40 13.64
N MET A 26 1.62 -1.49 14.11
CA MET A 26 2.95 -1.45 14.74
C MET A 26 4.07 -1.02 13.77
N LEU A 27 4.02 -1.48 12.51
CA LEU A 27 4.98 -1.09 11.50
C LEU A 27 4.90 0.41 11.19
N LEU A 28 3.68 0.97 11.11
CA LEU A 28 3.47 2.41 10.93
C LEU A 28 3.96 3.23 12.12
N GLU A 29 3.73 2.78 13.36
CA GLU A 29 4.30 3.43 14.56
C GLU A 29 5.84 3.50 14.52
N MET A 30 6.47 2.53 13.84
CA MET A 30 7.92 2.45 13.65
C MET A 30 8.41 3.08 12.34
N ARG A 31 7.53 3.66 11.52
CA ARG A 31 7.83 4.20 10.18
C ARG A 31 8.40 3.17 9.19
N LEU A 32 8.01 1.91 9.34
CA LEU A 32 8.43 0.81 8.48
C LEU A 32 7.44 0.64 7.32
N TYR A 33 7.37 1.64 6.44
CA TYR A 33 6.35 1.76 5.39
C TYR A 33 6.43 0.63 4.36
N VAL A 34 7.63 0.31 3.87
CA VAL A 34 7.84 -0.78 2.88
C VAL A 34 7.29 -2.12 3.39
N GLN A 35 7.55 -2.44 4.66
CA GLN A 35 7.03 -3.65 5.29
C GLN A 35 5.52 -3.56 5.50
N ALA A 36 5.00 -2.39 5.90
CA ALA A 36 3.57 -2.18 6.08
C ALA A 36 2.82 -2.42 4.77
N PHE A 37 3.28 -1.84 3.65
CA PHE A 37 2.69 -2.03 2.33
C PHE A 37 2.74 -3.48 1.86
N SER A 38 3.86 -4.19 2.08
CA SER A 38 3.95 -5.61 1.74
C SER A 38 2.91 -6.46 2.49
N VAL A 39 2.66 -6.17 3.77
CA VAL A 39 1.61 -6.86 4.53
C VAL A 39 0.21 -6.47 4.04
N LEU A 40 -0.01 -5.19 3.76
CA LEU A 40 -1.27 -4.67 3.25
C LEU A 40 -1.63 -5.26 1.88
N GLU A 41 -0.65 -5.49 0.99
CA GLU A 41 -0.87 -6.08 -0.33
C GLU A 41 -1.39 -7.53 -0.21
N GLY A 42 -0.81 -8.28 0.73
CA GLY A 42 -1.29 -9.62 1.06
C GLY A 42 -2.71 -9.62 1.64
N LEU A 43 -3.06 -8.60 2.44
CA LEU A 43 -4.42 -8.44 2.98
C LEU A 43 -5.42 -8.07 1.88
N GLN A 44 -5.04 -7.18 0.96
CA GLN A 44 -5.88 -6.76 -0.16
C GLN A 44 -6.17 -7.92 -1.11
N LYS A 45 -5.16 -8.72 -1.46
CA LYS A 45 -5.33 -9.93 -2.29
C LYS A 45 -6.26 -10.96 -1.66
N GLU A 46 -6.31 -11.02 -0.32
CA GLU A 46 -7.17 -11.92 0.41
C GLU A 46 -8.61 -11.40 0.54
N ASN A 47 -8.77 -10.12 0.84
CA ASN A 47 -10.07 -9.45 0.93
C ASN A 47 -9.94 -7.94 0.77
N ASP A 48 -10.41 -7.41 -0.37
CA ASP A 48 -10.42 -5.99 -0.70
C ASP A 48 -11.65 -5.23 -0.17
N GLN A 49 -12.58 -5.91 0.51
CA GLN A 49 -13.78 -5.30 1.09
C GLN A 49 -13.60 -4.95 2.58
N VAL A 50 -12.38 -4.64 3.02
CA VAL A 50 -12.09 -4.31 4.43
C VAL A 50 -11.69 -2.85 4.55
N ALA A 51 -12.55 -2.04 5.19
CA ALA A 51 -12.31 -0.61 5.36
C ALA A 51 -11.04 -0.31 6.17
N ASP A 52 -10.78 -1.04 7.26
CA ASP A 52 -9.58 -0.89 8.09
C ASP A 52 -8.29 -1.00 7.27
N MET A 53 -8.24 -1.92 6.32
CA MET A 53 -7.06 -2.14 5.47
C MET A 53 -6.83 -0.94 4.54
N TRP A 54 -7.88 -0.47 3.86
CA TRP A 54 -7.80 0.71 2.99
C TRP A 54 -7.46 1.99 3.76
N TYR A 55 -8.02 2.15 4.96
CA TYR A 55 -7.65 3.23 5.86
C TYR A 55 -6.16 3.17 6.22
N LEU A 56 -5.62 1.98 6.51
CA LEU A 56 -4.21 1.81 6.83
C LEU A 56 -3.29 2.07 5.61
N TYR A 57 -3.70 1.72 4.39
CA TYR A 57 -3.01 2.15 3.18
C TYR A 57 -2.94 3.68 3.10
N GLY A 58 -4.09 4.34 3.20
CA GLY A 58 -4.16 5.79 3.12
C GLY A 58 -3.33 6.49 4.21
N TRP A 59 -3.41 5.97 5.43
CA TRP A 59 -2.61 6.51 6.54
C TRP A 59 -1.11 6.27 6.35
N ALA A 60 -0.71 5.10 5.80
CA ALA A 60 0.69 4.80 5.50
C ALA A 60 1.26 5.77 4.46
N TYR A 61 0.58 5.94 3.33
CA TYR A 61 0.93 6.88 2.28
C TYR A 61 1.04 8.33 2.80
N TYR A 62 0.04 8.77 3.57
CA TYR A 62 0.06 10.10 4.18
C TYR A 62 1.27 10.30 5.12
N CYS A 63 1.59 9.31 5.96
CA CYS A 63 2.73 9.37 6.87
C CYS A 63 4.07 9.38 6.11
N GLN A 64 4.23 8.53 5.09
CA GLN A 64 5.43 8.52 4.27
C GLN A 64 5.61 9.87 3.55
N GLY A 65 4.56 10.43 2.94
CA GLY A 65 4.63 11.73 2.29
C GLY A 65 5.06 12.87 3.23
N ASN A 66 4.75 12.78 4.54
CA ASN A 66 5.23 13.77 5.52
C ASN A 66 6.75 13.73 5.73
N GLU A 67 7.43 12.66 5.34
CA GLU A 67 8.87 12.47 5.47
C GLU A 67 9.63 12.79 4.18
N GLU A 68 8.92 12.90 3.06
CA GLU A 68 9.48 13.15 1.73
C GLU A 68 9.46 14.63 1.31
N GLY A 69 10.12 14.90 0.18
CA GLY A 69 10.13 16.21 -0.49
C GLY A 69 8.75 16.63 -1.03
N GLU A 70 8.61 17.88 -1.47
CA GLU A 70 7.30 18.44 -1.87
C GLU A 70 6.65 17.68 -3.04
N GLU A 71 7.39 17.36 -4.09
CA GLU A 71 6.87 16.64 -5.27
C GLU A 71 6.42 15.22 -4.90
N GLU A 72 7.32 14.42 -4.33
CA GLU A 72 7.03 13.05 -3.86
C GLU A 72 5.88 13.01 -2.83
N ARG A 73 5.81 14.01 -1.93
CA ARG A 73 4.72 14.10 -0.97
C ARG A 73 3.38 14.23 -1.65
N LYS A 74 3.27 15.01 -2.73
CA LYS A 74 2.00 15.19 -3.43
C LYS A 74 1.52 13.89 -4.06
N ILE A 75 2.43 13.15 -4.68
CA ILE A 75 2.18 11.81 -5.25
C ILE A 75 1.66 10.87 -4.17
N LEU A 76 2.42 10.71 -3.08
CA LEU A 76 2.01 9.85 -1.97
C LEU A 76 0.69 10.32 -1.33
N TRP A 77 0.42 11.62 -1.30
CA TRP A 77 -0.84 12.14 -0.76
C TRP A 77 -2.03 11.93 -1.70
N ALA A 78 -1.82 11.92 -3.01
CA ALA A 78 -2.83 11.50 -3.99
C ALA A 78 -3.23 10.04 -3.75
N ASP A 79 -2.25 9.12 -3.69
CA ASP A 79 -2.46 7.70 -3.35
C ASP A 79 -3.20 7.54 -2.00
N ALA A 80 -2.80 8.35 -1.01
CA ALA A 80 -3.44 8.37 0.29
C ALA A 80 -4.93 8.71 0.18
N ARG A 81 -5.28 9.76 -0.58
CA ARG A 81 -6.66 10.21 -0.79
C ARG A 81 -7.50 9.11 -1.42
N GLU A 82 -7.01 8.47 -2.49
CA GLU A 82 -7.74 7.40 -3.16
C GLU A 82 -8.06 6.24 -2.21
N CYS A 83 -7.06 5.78 -1.46
CA CYS A 83 -7.24 4.71 -0.49
C CYS A 83 -8.26 5.07 0.62
N LEU A 84 -8.22 6.31 1.10
CA LEU A 84 -9.16 6.80 2.13
C LEU A 84 -10.59 6.94 1.58
N GLU A 85 -10.77 7.37 0.32
CA GLU A 85 -12.08 7.43 -0.33
C GLU A 85 -12.68 6.03 -0.49
N VAL A 86 -11.86 5.03 -0.85
CA VAL A 86 -12.27 3.61 -0.87
C VAL A 86 -12.68 3.13 0.53
N ALA A 87 -11.89 3.44 1.56
CA ALA A 87 -12.22 3.08 2.95
C ALA A 87 -13.58 3.67 3.39
N LEU A 88 -13.82 4.95 3.09
CA LEU A 88 -15.10 5.61 3.39
C LEU A 88 -16.27 4.99 2.64
N ASN A 89 -16.08 4.63 1.37
CA ASN A 89 -17.11 3.97 0.57
C ASN A 89 -17.50 2.61 1.17
N ILE A 90 -16.51 1.79 1.56
CA ILE A 90 -16.75 0.49 2.19
C ILE A 90 -17.46 0.66 3.53
N CYS A 91 -17.01 1.60 4.39
CA CYS A 91 -17.69 1.88 5.66
C CYS A 91 -19.17 2.26 5.46
N ASN A 92 -19.47 3.10 4.47
CA ASN A 92 -20.84 3.50 4.14
C ASN A 92 -21.69 2.32 3.66
N GLN A 93 -21.12 1.45 2.82
CA GLN A 93 -21.83 0.26 2.31
C GLN A 93 -22.10 -0.77 3.41
N GLN A 94 -21.15 -0.95 4.33
CA GLN A 94 -21.25 -1.90 5.44
C GLN A 94 -22.01 -1.37 6.64
N GLN A 95 -22.37 -0.07 6.65
CA GLN A 95 -22.95 0.62 7.81
C GLN A 95 -22.08 0.45 9.06
N SER A 96 -20.77 0.64 8.89
CA SER A 96 -19.81 0.51 9.98
C SER A 96 -20.07 1.55 11.07
N ASP A 97 -20.00 1.11 12.32
CA ASP A 97 -20.13 1.97 13.51
C ASP A 97 -18.77 2.53 13.99
N ASP A 98 -17.68 2.27 13.26
CA ASP A 98 -16.35 2.81 13.60
C ASP A 98 -16.25 4.30 13.19
N GLU A 99 -16.75 5.16 14.08
CA GLU A 99 -16.70 6.61 13.92
C GLU A 99 -15.26 7.14 13.84
N GLY A 100 -14.30 6.48 14.49
CA GLY A 100 -12.91 6.92 14.53
C GLY A 100 -12.22 6.85 13.17
N ILE A 101 -12.35 5.72 12.48
CA ILE A 101 -11.82 5.57 11.12
C ILE A 101 -12.51 6.53 10.16
N LEU A 102 -13.82 6.71 10.28
CA LEU A 102 -14.60 7.59 9.42
C LEU A 102 -14.20 9.05 9.57
N GLU A 103 -14.07 9.54 10.80
CA GLU A 103 -13.68 10.93 11.08
C GLU A 103 -12.25 11.19 10.63
N HIS A 104 -11.30 10.32 11.00
CA HIS A 104 -9.91 10.54 10.65
C HIS A 104 -9.66 10.46 9.14
N SER A 105 -10.33 9.53 8.43
CA SER A 105 -10.25 9.47 6.97
C SER A 105 -10.69 10.79 6.32
N LYS A 106 -11.80 11.37 6.80
CA LYS A 106 -12.29 12.67 6.29
C LYS A 106 -11.33 13.81 6.60
N GLU A 107 -10.76 13.84 7.80
CA GLU A 107 -9.78 14.85 8.17
C GLU A 107 -8.51 14.79 7.32
N LEU A 108 -8.02 13.57 7.03
CA LEU A 108 -6.84 13.38 6.18
C LEU A 108 -7.13 13.81 4.74
N ILE A 109 -8.25 13.39 4.16
CA ILE A 109 -8.66 13.82 2.81
C ILE A 109 -8.75 15.34 2.74
N GLN A 110 -9.34 16.00 3.74
CA GLN A 110 -9.41 17.46 3.77
C GLN A 110 -8.02 18.11 3.79
N LYS A 111 -7.10 17.61 4.62
CA LYS A 111 -5.71 18.11 4.68
C LYS A 111 -4.97 17.91 3.35
N ILE A 112 -5.22 16.79 2.69
CA ILE A 112 -4.64 16.48 1.38
C ILE A 112 -5.21 17.44 0.32
N ASP A 113 -6.53 17.63 0.28
CA ASP A 113 -7.22 18.53 -0.67
C ASP A 113 -6.77 20.00 -0.55
N GLU A 114 -6.23 20.42 0.60
CA GLU A 114 -5.65 21.76 0.79
C GLU A 114 -4.30 21.95 0.08
N VAL A 115 -3.62 20.86 -0.29
CA VAL A 115 -2.24 20.86 -0.83
C VAL A 115 -2.16 20.23 -2.22
N VAL A 116 -2.88 19.13 -2.45
CA VAL A 116 -2.91 18.36 -3.69
C VAL A 116 -4.23 18.60 -4.38
N SER A 117 -4.17 19.26 -5.54
CA SER A 117 -5.37 19.48 -6.35
C SER A 117 -5.86 18.13 -6.90
N ARG A 118 -7.17 17.96 -7.05
CA ARG A 118 -7.74 16.73 -7.62
C ARG A 118 -7.39 16.52 -9.11
N ASP A 119 -6.98 17.58 -9.81
CA ASP A 119 -6.51 17.49 -11.18
C ASP A 119 -5.06 16.94 -11.28
N GLU A 120 -4.31 16.93 -10.17
CA GLU A 120 -2.93 16.40 -10.08
C GLU A 120 -2.90 14.88 -9.82
N ASP A 121 -4.07 14.22 -9.64
CA ASP A 121 -4.17 12.77 -9.38
C ASP A 121 -3.95 11.90 -10.62
N GLU A 122 -4.05 12.47 -11.82
CA GLU A 122 -4.04 11.70 -13.09
C GLU A 122 -2.64 11.44 -13.66
N GLU A 123 -1.55 11.87 -13.00
CA GLU A 123 -0.21 11.90 -13.61
C GLU A 123 0.69 10.64 -13.37
N ASP A 124 0.29 9.64 -12.57
CA ASP A 124 1.20 8.54 -12.16
C ASP A 124 0.79 7.11 -12.59
N GLU A 125 -0.01 6.94 -13.65
CA GLU A 125 -0.23 5.62 -14.29
C GLU A 125 0.73 5.30 -15.46
N GLU A 126 1.91 5.92 -15.54
CA GLU A 126 2.93 5.52 -16.53
C GLU A 126 4.32 5.30 -15.90
N ASP A 127 4.72 4.02 -15.88
CA ASP A 127 6.10 3.49 -16.06
C ASP A 127 6.62 2.58 -14.92
N ASP A 128 5.99 1.41 -14.70
CA ASP A 128 6.72 0.25 -14.14
C ASP A 128 7.35 -0.54 -15.30
N ASP A 129 8.54 -0.06 -15.62
CA ASP A 129 9.55 -0.54 -16.55
C ASP A 129 9.64 -2.09 -16.57
N LYS A 130 9.00 -2.69 -17.58
CA LYS A 130 9.13 -4.11 -17.87
C LYS A 130 10.45 -4.38 -18.60
N ASP A 131 11.57 -4.09 -17.93
CA ASP A 131 12.91 -4.42 -18.45
C ASP A 131 13.26 -5.86 -18.05
N GLU A 132 12.64 -6.82 -18.75
CA GLU A 132 13.12 -8.21 -18.81
C GLU A 132 14.52 -8.22 -19.44
N VAL A 133 15.56 -8.10 -18.59
CA VAL A 133 16.94 -8.31 -18.99
C VAL A 133 17.09 -9.79 -19.39
N ALA A 134 16.91 -10.07 -20.67
CA ALA A 134 17.21 -11.36 -21.29
C ALA A 134 18.71 -11.65 -21.12
N VAL A 135 19.04 -12.49 -20.13
CA VAL A 135 20.38 -13.08 -19.99
C VAL A 135 20.61 -13.97 -21.20
N LYS A 136 21.33 -13.44 -22.20
CA LYS A 136 21.91 -14.25 -23.27
C LYS A 136 23.02 -15.10 -22.65
N ILE A 137 22.73 -16.38 -22.42
CA ILE A 137 23.76 -17.40 -22.24
C ILE A 137 24.37 -17.59 -23.62
N ASP A 138 25.57 -17.04 -23.82
CA ASP A 138 26.41 -17.36 -24.97
C ASP A 138 27.29 -18.56 -24.56
N ASP A 139 26.99 -19.69 -25.18
CA ASP A 139 27.63 -21.00 -25.01
C ASP A 139 28.46 -21.23 -26.28
N ASP A 140 29.78 -21.02 -26.19
CA ASP A 140 30.85 -21.44 -27.13
C ASP A 140 32.17 -20.80 -26.62
N GLU A 141 33.38 -21.37 -26.63
CA GLU A 141 33.93 -22.60 -27.20
C GLU A 141 35.37 -22.78 -26.63
N GLU A 142 35.87 -24.02 -26.64
CA GLU A 142 37.28 -24.45 -26.69
C GLU A 142 38.32 -23.98 -25.64
N MET A 143 38.58 -24.84 -24.63
CA MET A 143 39.90 -24.93 -24.00
C MET A 143 40.78 -25.93 -24.75
N ASP A 144 41.70 -25.37 -25.54
CA ASP A 144 42.84 -26.02 -26.22
C ASP A 144 43.68 -26.85 -25.21
N MET A 145 43.96 -28.12 -25.55
CA MET A 145 44.89 -29.02 -24.83
C MET A 145 45.91 -29.61 -25.80
#